data_AF-A0A0G1EDW9-F1
#
_entry.id   AF-A0A0G1EDW9-F1
#
_cell.length_a   1.000
_cell.length_b   1.000
_cell.length_c   1.000
_cell.angle_alpha   90.00
_cell.angle_beta   90.00
_cell.angle_gamma   90.00
#
_symmetry.space_group_name_H-M   'P 1'
#
loop_
_entity.id
_entity.type
_entity.pdbx_description
1 polymer ?
#
loop_
_entity_poly.entity_id
_entity_poly.type
_entity_poly.pdbx_seq_one_letter_code
_entity_poly.pdbx_strand_id
1 'polypeptide(L)'
;MTFTRIQNVRALISQAETILMGSHDPLHDHRHAERVADYAVAIATELNITKASHIDALRLSAWWHDISRVMTEKPSFLLMPFIDDTLSAVILAWTALKSGKWNRTVWLASRLILAKSVGTGKLFARMFLTKRMRLLLDILQDADTVDTLASERTRIIRELVESSRAYHYAYRVMVWWFVSTAFLEVKTNAAKAQLMIVLQEFMVWVHQEKIMKWHTDRYGQEWIDYVHARLLFIMTQLERDLAFVRIHTVS
;
A
#
# COMPACT_ATOMS: atom_id res chain seq x y z
N MET A 1 -27.08 -15.59 5.60
CA MET A 1 -26.54 -14.44 4.82
C MET A 1 -25.05 -14.18 5.07
N THR A 2 -24.54 -14.25 6.31
CA THR A 2 -23.11 -14.00 6.63
C THR A 2 -22.15 -15.01 5.99
N PHE A 3 -22.54 -16.29 5.94
CA PHE A 3 -21.74 -17.39 5.36
C PHE A 3 -21.53 -17.23 3.84
N THR A 4 -22.61 -17.01 3.08
CA THR A 4 -22.57 -16.75 1.63
C THR A 4 -21.69 -15.54 1.29
N ARG A 5 -21.77 -14.48 2.10
CA ARG A 5 -20.92 -13.29 1.93
C ARG A 5 -19.44 -13.62 2.10
N ILE A 6 -19.06 -14.35 3.15
CA ILE A 6 -17.67 -14.73 3.41
C ILE A 6 -17.13 -15.61 2.27
N GLN A 7 -17.92 -16.56 1.80
CA GLN A 7 -17.57 -17.39 0.64
C GLN A 7 -17.38 -16.57 -0.63
N ASN A 8 -18.28 -15.61 -0.89
CA ASN A 8 -18.19 -14.73 -2.06
C ASN A 8 -16.93 -13.86 -2.03
N VAL A 9 -16.59 -13.28 -0.87
CA VAL A 9 -15.38 -12.46 -0.71
C VAL A 9 -14.13 -13.32 -0.88
N ARG A 10 -14.05 -14.49 -0.23
CA ARG A 10 -12.91 -15.42 -0.37
C ARG A 10 -12.71 -15.86 -1.82
N ALA A 11 -13.79 -16.17 -2.53
CA ALA A 11 -13.71 -16.59 -3.92
C ALA A 11 -13.22 -15.45 -4.84
N LEU A 12 -13.58 -14.20 -4.54
CA LEU A 12 -13.07 -13.03 -5.28
C LEU A 12 -11.61 -12.71 -4.93
N ILE A 13 -11.18 -12.92 -3.68
CA ILE A 13 -9.77 -12.79 -3.27
C ILE A 13 -8.91 -13.84 -3.97
N SER A 14 -9.31 -15.12 -3.92
CA SER A 14 -8.59 -16.21 -4.60
C SER A 14 -8.48 -15.98 -6.11
N GLN A 15 -9.51 -15.38 -6.73
CA GLN A 15 -9.44 -15.00 -8.14
C GLN A 15 -8.44 -13.87 -8.40
N ALA A 16 -8.39 -12.85 -7.54
CA ALA A 16 -7.38 -11.79 -7.65
C ALA A 16 -5.96 -12.32 -7.45
N GLU A 17 -5.78 -13.21 -6.47
CA GLU A 17 -4.51 -13.88 -6.21
C GLU A 17 -3.99 -14.63 -7.44
N THR A 18 -4.84 -15.43 -8.10
CA THR A 18 -4.46 -16.11 -9.35
C THR A 18 -4.05 -15.14 -10.45
N ILE A 19 -4.75 -14.01 -10.59
CA ILE A 19 -4.40 -12.99 -11.59
C ILE A 19 -3.03 -12.37 -11.25
N LEU A 20 -2.83 -11.97 -9.99
CA LEU A 20 -1.60 -11.30 -9.52
C LEU A 20 -0.38 -12.23 -9.50
N MET A 21 -0.56 -13.54 -9.35
CA MET A 21 0.50 -14.54 -9.55
C MET A 21 1.04 -14.54 -10.99
N GLY A 22 0.24 -14.10 -11.96
CA GLY A 22 0.66 -13.89 -13.35
C GLY A 22 1.33 -12.53 -13.62
N SER A 23 1.54 -11.70 -12.60
CA SER A 23 2.19 -10.39 -12.75
C SER A 23 3.65 -10.53 -13.16
N HIS A 24 4.04 -9.78 -14.18
CA HIS A 24 5.45 -9.59 -14.56
C HIS A 24 6.10 -8.43 -13.78
N ASP A 25 5.32 -7.67 -13.02
CA ASP A 25 5.80 -6.63 -12.12
C ASP A 25 5.90 -7.20 -10.69
N PRO A 26 7.11 -7.50 -10.21
CA PRO A 26 7.32 -8.09 -8.89
C PRO A 26 7.11 -7.09 -7.74
N LEU A 27 6.89 -5.79 -8.03
CA LEU A 27 6.52 -4.79 -7.02
C LEU A 27 5.01 -4.71 -6.77
N HIS A 28 4.21 -5.22 -7.70
CA HIS A 28 2.74 -5.20 -7.67
C HIS A 28 2.16 -6.61 -7.83
N ASP A 29 2.85 -7.61 -7.29
CA ASP A 29 2.44 -9.01 -7.33
C ASP A 29 1.47 -9.38 -6.18
N HIS A 30 1.11 -10.66 -6.11
CA HIS A 30 0.21 -11.17 -5.07
C HIS A 30 0.72 -10.91 -3.63
N ARG A 31 2.04 -10.85 -3.41
CA ARG A 31 2.63 -10.60 -2.09
C ARG A 31 2.44 -9.16 -1.65
N HIS A 32 2.55 -8.22 -2.57
CA HIS A 32 2.18 -6.82 -2.31
C HIS A 32 0.72 -6.71 -1.86
N ALA A 33 -0.19 -7.29 -2.63
CA ALA A 33 -1.62 -7.29 -2.31
C ALA A 33 -1.94 -7.93 -0.95
N GLU A 34 -1.29 -9.04 -0.61
CA GLU A 34 -1.41 -9.72 0.68
C GLU A 34 -0.97 -8.81 1.83
N ARG A 35 0.24 -8.23 1.77
CA ARG A 35 0.75 -7.35 2.82
C ARG A 35 -0.10 -6.10 3.01
N VAL A 36 -0.56 -5.47 1.92
CA VAL A 36 -1.49 -4.34 2.02
C VAL A 36 -2.79 -4.74 2.70
N ALA A 37 -3.31 -5.94 2.43
CA ALA A 37 -4.51 -6.44 3.10
C ALA A 37 -4.26 -6.65 4.61
N ASP A 38 -3.09 -7.16 4.99
CA ASP A 38 -2.72 -7.38 6.39
C ASP A 38 -2.53 -6.07 7.14
N TYR A 39 -1.78 -5.11 6.58
CA TYR A 39 -1.65 -3.76 7.16
C TYR A 39 -3.01 -3.07 7.30
N ALA A 40 -3.88 -3.15 6.29
CA ALA A 40 -5.22 -2.55 6.37
C ALA A 40 -6.06 -3.15 7.49
N VAL A 41 -5.94 -4.47 7.73
CA VAL A 41 -6.65 -5.16 8.83
C VAL A 41 -6.06 -4.78 10.18
N ALA A 42 -4.74 -4.71 10.31
CA ALA A 42 -4.06 -4.30 11.53
C ALA A 42 -4.47 -2.88 11.94
N ILE A 43 -4.35 -1.92 11.01
CA ILE A 43 -4.73 -0.52 11.21
C ILE A 43 -6.22 -0.41 11.56
N ALA A 44 -7.10 -1.13 10.84
CA ALA A 44 -8.55 -1.10 11.13
C ALA A 44 -8.88 -1.67 12.51
N THR A 45 -8.15 -2.68 12.97
CA THR A 45 -8.32 -3.29 14.29
C THR A 45 -7.91 -2.30 15.39
N GLU A 46 -6.76 -1.64 15.25
CA GLU A 46 -6.30 -0.60 16.18
C GLU A 46 -7.27 0.59 16.26
N LEU A 47 -7.91 0.94 15.13
CA LEU A 47 -8.94 1.98 15.06
C LEU A 47 -10.33 1.50 15.50
N ASN A 48 -10.45 0.31 16.10
CA ASN A 48 -11.68 -0.28 16.61
C ASN A 48 -12.79 -0.43 15.55
N ILE A 49 -12.43 -0.75 14.30
CA ILE A 49 -13.41 -1.04 13.24
C ILE A 49 -13.98 -2.45 13.43
N THR A 50 -15.10 -2.56 14.14
CA THR A 50 -15.70 -3.85 14.53
C THR A 50 -16.58 -4.51 13.46
N LYS A 51 -17.00 -3.76 12.43
CA LYS A 51 -17.96 -4.29 11.44
C LYS A 51 -17.23 -5.17 10.42
N ALA A 52 -17.49 -6.48 10.46
CA ALA A 52 -16.89 -7.47 9.56
C ALA A 52 -16.98 -7.09 8.07
N SER A 53 -18.09 -6.49 7.61
CA SER A 53 -18.23 -6.06 6.21
C SER A 53 -17.29 -4.94 5.79
N HIS A 54 -16.72 -4.19 6.74
CA HIS A 54 -15.73 -3.16 6.44
C HIS A 54 -14.34 -3.76 6.38
N ILE A 55 -14.01 -4.67 7.31
CA ILE A 55 -12.76 -5.43 7.26
C ILE A 55 -12.67 -6.27 5.98
N ASP A 56 -13.74 -6.99 5.64
CA ASP A 56 -13.80 -7.78 4.40
C ASP A 56 -13.71 -6.89 3.15
N ALA A 57 -14.24 -5.67 3.20
CA ALA A 57 -14.15 -4.73 2.09
C ALA A 57 -12.73 -4.16 1.95
N LEU A 58 -12.04 -3.86 3.06
CA LEU A 58 -10.64 -3.43 3.07
C LEU A 58 -9.73 -4.50 2.46
N ARG A 59 -9.89 -5.76 2.92
CA ARG A 59 -9.16 -6.90 2.35
C ARG A 59 -9.44 -7.05 0.86
N LEU A 60 -10.71 -7.05 0.46
CA LEU A 60 -11.07 -7.19 -0.94
C LEU A 60 -10.54 -6.03 -1.79
N SER A 61 -10.56 -4.80 -1.28
CA SER A 61 -10.00 -3.66 -2.00
C SER A 61 -8.48 -3.74 -2.15
N ALA A 62 -7.75 -4.17 -1.12
CA ALA A 62 -6.30 -4.36 -1.19
C ALA A 62 -5.92 -5.37 -2.28
N TRP A 63 -6.61 -6.51 -2.34
CA TRP A 63 -6.39 -7.54 -3.36
C TRP A 63 -6.71 -7.11 -4.79
N TRP A 64 -7.68 -6.21 -4.97
CA TRP A 64 -8.15 -5.87 -6.31
C TRP A 64 -7.57 -4.57 -6.87
N HIS A 65 -6.97 -3.71 -6.06
CA HIS A 65 -6.63 -2.35 -6.52
C HIS A 65 -5.59 -2.30 -7.64
N ASP A 66 -4.64 -3.23 -7.67
CA ASP A 66 -3.59 -3.30 -8.69
C ASP A 66 -3.86 -4.26 -9.85
N ILE A 67 -5.05 -4.89 -9.92
CA ILE A 67 -5.37 -5.90 -10.95
C ILE A 67 -5.24 -5.36 -12.38
N SER A 68 -5.62 -4.11 -12.62
CA SER A 68 -5.50 -3.48 -13.94
C SER A 68 -4.06 -3.40 -14.44
N ARG A 69 -3.07 -3.27 -13.54
CA ARG A 69 -1.65 -3.17 -13.89
C ARG A 69 -1.15 -4.46 -14.51
N VAL A 70 -1.60 -5.60 -13.96
CA VAL A 70 -1.30 -6.92 -14.52
C VAL A 70 -1.98 -7.13 -15.86
N MET A 71 -3.24 -6.71 -16.00
CA MET A 71 -4.01 -6.96 -17.21
C MET A 71 -3.63 -6.08 -18.41
N THR A 72 -3.06 -4.90 -18.17
CA THR A 72 -2.79 -3.92 -19.24
C THR A 72 -1.37 -3.97 -19.79
N GLU A 73 -0.41 -4.62 -19.10
CA GLU A 73 0.99 -4.85 -19.53
C GLU A 73 1.74 -3.59 -20.07
N LYS A 74 1.24 -2.36 -19.87
CA LYS A 74 1.73 -1.16 -20.55
C LYS A 74 2.33 -0.14 -19.58
N PRO A 75 3.63 0.17 -19.63
CA PRO A 75 4.40 0.92 -18.62
C PRO A 75 4.23 2.46 -18.68
N SER A 76 3.04 3.00 -18.96
CA SER A 76 2.88 4.46 -19.07
C SER A 76 2.80 5.13 -17.69
N PHE A 77 3.96 5.47 -17.12
CA PHE A 77 4.13 6.12 -15.80
C PHE A 77 3.30 7.40 -15.58
N LEU A 78 2.91 8.12 -16.64
CA LEU A 78 2.19 9.40 -16.56
C LEU A 78 0.65 9.27 -16.53
N LEU A 79 0.09 8.22 -17.13
CA LEU A 79 -1.37 8.01 -17.23
C LEU A 79 -1.87 6.91 -16.26
N MET A 80 -1.00 6.00 -15.85
CA MET A 80 -1.30 4.88 -14.94
C MET A 80 -1.96 5.27 -13.61
N PRO A 81 -1.48 6.29 -12.86
CA PRO A 81 -2.05 6.62 -11.55
C PRO A 81 -3.52 7.06 -11.59
N PHE A 82 -4.01 7.40 -12.79
CA PHE A 82 -5.36 7.90 -13.04
C PHE A 82 -6.31 6.82 -13.54
N ILE A 83 -5.82 5.87 -14.34
CA ILE A 83 -6.63 4.87 -15.05
C ILE A 83 -6.69 3.54 -14.28
N ASP A 84 -5.63 3.18 -13.56
CA ASP A 84 -5.48 1.82 -13.02
C ASP A 84 -6.48 1.50 -11.92
N ASP A 85 -6.52 2.29 -10.85
CA ASP A 85 -7.47 2.05 -9.75
C ASP A 85 -8.93 2.09 -10.23
N THR A 86 -9.24 2.99 -11.17
CA THR A 86 -10.58 3.10 -11.77
C THR A 86 -10.95 1.83 -12.54
N LEU A 87 -10.01 1.31 -13.35
CA LEU A 87 -10.21 0.11 -14.14
C LEU A 87 -10.32 -1.13 -13.23
N SER A 88 -9.46 -1.25 -12.21
CA SER A 88 -9.51 -2.28 -11.18
C SER A 88 -10.87 -2.32 -10.46
N ALA A 89 -11.43 -1.16 -10.10
CA ALA A 89 -12.76 -1.08 -9.49
C ALA A 89 -13.88 -1.59 -10.42
N VAL A 90 -13.79 -1.26 -11.72
CA VAL A 90 -14.74 -1.72 -12.75
C VAL A 90 -14.62 -3.23 -12.99
N ILE A 91 -13.39 -3.76 -13.08
CA ILE A 91 -13.15 -5.20 -13.27
C ILE A 91 -13.70 -5.98 -12.08
N LEU A 92 -13.46 -5.53 -10.84
CA LEU A 92 -14.03 -6.16 -9.64
C LEU A 92 -15.57 -6.19 -9.71
N ALA A 93 -16.19 -5.05 -10.04
CA ALA A 93 -17.64 -4.96 -10.11
C ALA A 93 -18.23 -5.88 -11.18
N TRP A 94 -17.64 -5.88 -12.38
CA TRP A 94 -18.05 -6.75 -13.49
C TRP A 94 -17.89 -8.23 -13.14
N THR A 95 -16.75 -8.61 -12.55
CA THR A 95 -16.45 -9.98 -12.16
C THR A 95 -17.44 -10.48 -11.11
N ALA A 96 -17.77 -9.66 -10.13
CA ALA A 96 -18.73 -9.99 -9.10
C ALA A 96 -20.17 -10.09 -9.64
N LEU A 97 -20.56 -9.25 -10.61
CA LEU A 97 -21.86 -9.34 -11.28
C LEU A 97 -21.96 -10.62 -12.12
N LYS A 98 -20.97 -10.89 -12.98
CA LYS A 98 -20.93 -12.07 -13.85
C LYS A 98 -20.96 -13.39 -13.07
N SER A 99 -20.32 -13.42 -11.90
CA SER A 99 -20.27 -14.61 -11.04
C SER A 99 -21.41 -14.70 -10.02
N GLY A 100 -22.37 -13.77 -10.01
CA GLY A 100 -23.48 -13.75 -9.05
C GLY A 100 -23.06 -13.48 -7.61
N LYS A 101 -21.85 -12.93 -7.38
CA LYS A 101 -21.24 -12.70 -6.06
C LYS A 101 -21.46 -11.29 -5.51
N TRP A 102 -22.12 -10.42 -6.28
CA TRP A 102 -22.38 -9.03 -5.91
C TRP A 102 -23.08 -8.91 -4.55
N ASN A 103 -22.49 -8.12 -3.66
CA ASN A 103 -23.06 -7.85 -2.34
C ASN A 103 -22.55 -6.51 -1.79
N ARG A 104 -23.06 -6.08 -0.63
CA ARG A 104 -22.70 -4.80 -0.01
C ARG A 104 -21.20 -4.63 0.28
N THR A 105 -20.49 -5.72 0.58
CA THR A 105 -19.04 -5.71 0.81
C THR A 105 -18.29 -5.44 -0.48
N VAL A 106 -18.67 -6.12 -1.56
CA VAL A 106 -18.10 -5.91 -2.91
C VAL A 106 -18.35 -4.49 -3.38
N TRP A 107 -19.59 -3.99 -3.23
CA TRP A 107 -19.92 -2.61 -3.57
C TRP A 107 -19.08 -1.60 -2.78
N LEU A 108 -18.85 -1.84 -1.49
CA LEU A 108 -17.99 -1.00 -0.67
C LEU A 108 -16.53 -1.04 -1.14
N ALA A 109 -16.00 -2.24 -1.41
CA ALA A 109 -14.64 -2.42 -1.91
C ALA A 109 -14.43 -1.69 -3.26
N SER A 110 -15.32 -1.89 -4.23
CA SER A 110 -15.27 -1.18 -5.52
C SER A 110 -15.26 0.34 -5.35
N ARG A 111 -16.03 0.88 -4.39
CA ARG A 111 -16.03 2.32 -4.10
C ARG A 111 -14.72 2.81 -3.45
N LEU A 112 -14.11 1.99 -2.58
CA LEU A 112 -12.83 2.33 -1.97
C LEU A 112 -11.72 2.38 -3.01
N ILE A 113 -11.65 1.38 -3.89
CA ILE A 113 -10.68 1.34 -5.00
C ILE A 113 -10.88 2.56 -5.90
N LEU A 114 -12.13 2.82 -6.33
CA LEU A 114 -12.42 3.96 -7.21
C LEU A 114 -12.04 5.30 -6.57
N ALA A 115 -12.24 5.46 -5.26
CA ALA A 115 -11.93 6.68 -4.54
C ALA A 115 -10.43 6.85 -4.21
N LYS A 116 -9.62 5.79 -4.35
CA LYS A 116 -8.17 5.84 -4.16
C LYS A 116 -7.45 6.53 -5.33
N SER A 117 -8.03 6.50 -6.53
CA SER A 117 -7.38 7.01 -7.76
C SER A 117 -6.93 8.48 -7.65
N VAL A 118 -5.76 8.78 -8.20
CA VAL A 118 -5.05 10.07 -7.98
C VAL A 118 -5.77 11.27 -8.64
N GLY A 119 -6.58 11.06 -9.68
CA GLY A 119 -7.22 12.15 -10.44
C GLY A 119 -8.61 12.51 -9.95
N THR A 120 -9.52 11.55 -9.98
CA THR A 120 -10.93 11.75 -9.60
C THR A 120 -11.16 11.52 -8.10
N GLY A 121 -10.28 10.78 -7.42
CA GLY A 121 -10.46 10.31 -6.05
C GLY A 121 -10.54 11.41 -4.99
N LYS A 122 -9.68 12.45 -4.99
CA LYS A 122 -9.72 13.48 -3.93
C LYS A 122 -11.02 14.31 -3.93
N LEU A 123 -11.51 14.70 -5.11
CA LEU A 123 -12.75 15.45 -5.23
C LEU A 123 -13.97 14.53 -4.99
N PHE A 124 -13.93 13.32 -5.56
CA PHE A 124 -14.99 12.32 -5.39
C PHE A 124 -15.12 11.86 -3.93
N ALA A 125 -14.00 11.60 -3.25
CA ALA A 125 -13.95 11.20 -1.86
C ALA A 125 -14.52 12.28 -0.93
N ARG A 126 -14.21 13.56 -1.19
CA ARG A 126 -14.75 14.67 -0.39
C ARG A 126 -16.25 14.87 -0.59
N MET A 127 -16.75 14.75 -1.82
CA MET A 127 -18.15 15.02 -2.14
C MET A 127 -19.09 13.83 -1.87
N PHE A 128 -18.63 12.59 -2.05
CA PHE A 128 -19.52 11.42 -2.11
C PHE A 128 -19.24 10.34 -1.05
N LEU A 129 -18.19 10.47 -0.22
CA LEU A 129 -17.92 9.51 0.86
C LEU A 129 -18.34 10.05 2.23
N THR A 130 -19.10 9.23 2.94
CA THR A 130 -19.41 9.44 4.36
C THR A 130 -18.11 9.49 5.19
N LYS A 131 -18.15 10.11 6.39
CA LYS A 131 -16.99 10.12 7.30
C LYS A 131 -16.40 8.73 7.53
N ARG A 132 -17.26 7.73 7.69
CA ARG A 132 -16.85 6.33 7.88
C ARG A 132 -16.18 5.72 6.65
N MET A 133 -16.66 6.04 5.45
CA MET A 133 -16.02 5.59 4.21
C MET A 133 -14.69 6.28 3.96
N ARG A 134 -14.56 7.56 4.32
CA ARG A 134 -13.28 8.28 4.25
C ARG A 134 -12.25 7.65 5.18
N LEU A 135 -12.63 7.29 6.40
CA LEU A 135 -11.74 6.56 7.30
C LEU A 135 -11.27 5.22 6.70
N LEU A 136 -12.15 4.44 6.07
CA LEU A 136 -11.76 3.20 5.39
C LEU A 136 -10.83 3.45 4.19
N LEU A 137 -11.06 4.53 3.45
CA LEU A 137 -10.18 4.94 2.35
C LEU A 137 -8.81 5.36 2.89
N ASP A 138 -8.76 6.12 3.98
CA ASP A 138 -7.52 6.52 4.63
C ASP A 138 -6.75 5.30 5.13
N ILE A 139 -7.42 4.31 5.74
CA ILE A 139 -6.80 3.03 6.13
C ILE A 139 -6.20 2.29 4.92
N LEU A 140 -6.93 2.22 3.80
CA LEU A 140 -6.44 1.55 2.59
C LEU A 140 -5.23 2.26 1.97
N GLN A 141 -5.24 3.60 1.96
CA GLN A 141 -4.14 4.42 1.47
C GLN A 141 -2.92 4.29 2.39
N ASP A 142 -3.13 4.39 3.70
CA ASP A 142 -2.09 4.24 4.70
C ASP A 142 -1.43 2.85 4.61
N ALA A 143 -2.22 1.78 4.48
CA ALA A 143 -1.71 0.41 4.36
C ALA A 143 -0.82 0.23 3.12
N ASP A 144 -1.22 0.80 1.99
CA ASP A 144 -0.43 0.79 0.77
C ASP A 144 0.88 1.60 0.91
N THR A 145 0.79 2.77 1.53
CA THR A 145 1.98 3.58 1.85
C THR A 145 2.94 2.84 2.79
N VAL A 146 2.44 2.16 3.82
CA VAL A 146 3.27 1.37 4.75
C VAL A 146 4.00 0.23 4.01
N ASP A 147 3.31 -0.47 3.10
CA ASP A 147 3.93 -1.57 2.34
C ASP A 147 5.08 -1.12 1.43
N THR A 148 5.08 0.14 0.99
CA THR A 148 6.11 0.63 0.07
C THR A 148 7.54 0.55 0.63
N LEU A 149 7.69 0.48 1.95
CA LEU A 149 8.98 0.33 2.64
C LEU A 149 9.19 -1.06 3.27
N ALA A 150 8.29 -2.02 3.04
CA ALA A 150 8.43 -3.37 3.56
C ALA A 150 9.75 -4.00 3.07
N SER A 151 10.54 -4.50 4.01
CA SER A 151 11.90 -5.04 3.78
C SER A 151 11.94 -6.14 2.71
N GLU A 152 10.85 -6.89 2.54
CA GLU A 152 10.66 -7.91 1.51
C GLU A 152 10.67 -7.35 0.08
N ARG A 153 10.09 -6.17 -0.14
CA ARG A 153 10.19 -5.48 -1.44
C ARG A 153 11.63 -5.10 -1.73
N THR A 154 12.37 -4.71 -0.70
CA THR A 154 13.73 -4.21 -0.86
C THR A 154 14.73 -5.30 -1.31
N ARG A 155 14.50 -6.55 -0.91
CA ARG A 155 15.28 -7.70 -1.41
C ARG A 155 15.05 -7.95 -2.91
N ILE A 156 13.80 -7.92 -3.36
CA ILE A 156 13.42 -8.07 -4.78
C ILE A 156 14.01 -6.92 -5.60
N ILE A 157 13.93 -5.70 -5.07
CA ILE A 157 14.48 -4.51 -5.70
C ILE A 157 15.99 -4.64 -5.96
N ARG A 158 16.77 -5.24 -5.05
CA ARG A 158 18.20 -5.47 -5.28
C ARG A 158 18.45 -6.33 -6.53
N GLU A 159 17.74 -7.45 -6.65
CA GLU A 159 17.86 -8.37 -7.80
C GLU A 159 17.48 -7.66 -9.12
N LEU A 160 16.49 -6.77 -9.09
CA LEU A 160 16.11 -5.95 -10.24
C LEU A 160 17.14 -4.87 -10.59
N VAL A 161 17.71 -4.18 -9.59
CA VAL A 161 18.73 -3.16 -9.80
C VAL A 161 20.02 -3.74 -10.39
N GLU A 162 20.38 -4.97 -9.98
CA GLU A 162 21.54 -5.68 -10.51
C GLU A 162 21.33 -6.12 -11.97
N SER A 163 20.09 -6.42 -12.36
CA SER A 163 19.76 -6.92 -13.71
C SER A 163 19.56 -5.82 -14.77
N SER A 164 19.25 -4.57 -14.41
CA SER A 164 19.03 -3.51 -15.41
C SER A 164 19.32 -2.08 -14.94
N ARG A 165 19.88 -1.27 -15.85
CA ARG A 165 20.14 0.17 -15.66
C ARG A 165 18.85 0.98 -15.47
N ALA A 166 17.74 0.55 -16.05
CA ALA A 166 16.45 1.22 -15.87
C ALA A 166 15.95 1.06 -14.42
N TYR A 167 16.03 -0.16 -13.86
CA TYR A 167 15.70 -0.41 -12.46
C TYR A 167 16.67 0.27 -11.50
N HIS A 168 17.95 0.38 -11.88
CA HIS A 168 18.92 1.17 -11.13
C HIS A 168 18.51 2.65 -11.00
N TYR A 169 18.09 3.27 -12.10
CA TYR A 169 17.59 4.65 -12.07
C TYR A 169 16.27 4.76 -11.30
N ALA A 170 15.34 3.81 -11.50
CA ALA A 170 14.07 3.77 -10.78
C ALA A 170 14.27 3.64 -9.26
N TYR A 171 15.22 2.82 -8.81
CA TYR A 171 15.55 2.68 -7.39
C TYR A 171 16.10 3.97 -6.80
N ARG A 172 17.02 4.64 -7.50
CA ARG A 172 17.57 5.92 -7.06
C ARG A 172 16.49 6.99 -6.94
N VAL A 173 15.59 7.07 -7.94
CA VAL A 173 14.45 8.00 -7.92
C VAL A 173 13.48 7.64 -6.79
N MET A 174 13.19 6.37 -6.58
CA MET A 174 12.29 5.90 -5.54
C MET A 174 12.84 6.21 -4.14
N VAL A 175 14.12 5.92 -3.87
CA VAL A 175 14.75 6.31 -2.60
C VAL A 175 14.75 7.82 -2.43
N TRP A 176 15.17 8.59 -3.45
CA TRP A 176 15.11 10.05 -3.41
C TRP A 176 13.70 10.58 -3.11
N TRP A 177 12.68 9.98 -3.73
CA TRP A 177 11.27 10.29 -3.52
C TRP A 177 10.82 9.94 -2.10
N PHE A 178 11.27 8.81 -1.54
CA PHE A 178 10.98 8.43 -0.16
C PHE A 178 11.57 9.42 0.85
N VAL A 179 12.83 9.83 0.66
CA VAL A 179 13.48 10.80 1.57
C VAL A 179 13.08 12.26 1.34
N SER A 180 12.27 12.57 0.32
CA SER A 180 11.71 13.92 0.09
C SER A 180 10.41 14.20 0.87
N THR A 181 10.03 13.33 1.82
CA THR A 181 9.01 13.51 2.87
C THR A 181 7.53 13.55 2.45
N ALA A 182 7.17 13.84 1.20
CA ALA A 182 5.76 13.95 0.79
C ALA A 182 5.01 12.61 0.65
N PHE A 183 5.72 11.49 0.52
CA PHE A 183 5.11 10.19 0.22
C PHE A 183 4.86 9.31 1.45
N LEU A 184 5.58 9.54 2.55
CA LEU A 184 5.46 8.77 3.80
C LEU A 184 4.45 9.38 4.79
N GLU A 185 3.64 10.34 4.31
CA GLU A 185 2.59 10.95 5.11
C GLU A 185 1.39 10.01 5.20
N VAL A 186 1.33 9.26 6.31
CA VAL A 186 0.18 8.45 6.68
C VAL A 186 -0.77 9.24 7.59
N LYS A 187 -2.08 9.04 7.40
CA LYS A 187 -3.12 9.88 8.02
C LYS A 187 -3.50 9.41 9.41
N THR A 188 -3.48 8.10 9.67
CA THR A 188 -3.93 7.53 10.93
C THR A 188 -2.78 7.27 11.88
N ASN A 189 -3.00 7.46 13.19
CA ASN A 189 -1.99 7.18 14.20
C ASN A 189 -1.61 5.69 14.24
N ALA A 190 -2.57 4.80 13.96
CA ALA A 190 -2.34 3.37 13.81
C ALA A 190 -1.35 3.09 12.66
N ALA A 191 -1.55 3.74 11.50
CA ALA A 191 -0.59 3.64 10.41
C ALA A 191 0.78 4.25 10.73
N LYS A 192 0.85 5.34 11.50
CA LYS A 192 2.13 5.90 11.97
C LYS A 192 2.91 4.88 12.81
N ALA A 193 2.22 4.12 13.66
CA ALA A 193 2.84 3.06 14.46
C ALA A 193 3.36 1.91 13.58
N GLN A 194 2.56 1.47 12.60
CA GLN A 194 2.99 0.44 11.64
C GLN A 194 4.16 0.91 10.76
N LEU A 195 4.11 2.16 10.28
CA LEU A 195 5.19 2.78 9.51
C LEU A 195 6.49 2.85 10.31
N MET A 196 6.42 3.16 11.61
CA MET A 196 7.59 3.15 12.50
C MET A 196 8.26 1.77 12.54
N ILE A 197 7.47 0.70 12.68
CA ILE A 197 8.00 -0.68 12.69
C ILE A 197 8.71 -0.99 11.38
N VAL A 198 8.07 -0.70 10.25
CA VAL A 198 8.65 -0.92 8.91
C VAL A 198 9.93 -0.10 8.71
N LEU A 199 9.96 1.16 9.15
CA LEU A 199 11.15 2.01 9.08
C LEU A 199 12.31 1.45 9.92
N GLN A 200 12.03 0.92 11.11
CA GLN A 200 13.03 0.27 11.95
C GLN A 200 13.61 -0.97 11.28
N GLU A 201 12.78 -1.83 10.69
CA GLU A 201 13.24 -2.99 9.93
C GLU A 201 14.07 -2.59 8.71
N PHE A 202 13.62 -1.59 7.97
CA PHE A 202 14.35 -1.05 6.82
C PHE A 202 15.71 -0.48 7.23
N MET A 203 15.77 0.23 8.36
CA MET A 203 17.01 0.74 8.94
C MET A 203 17.97 -0.39 9.32
N VAL A 204 17.49 -1.46 9.95
CA VAL A 204 18.34 -2.63 10.25
C VAL A 204 18.85 -3.26 8.95
N TRP A 205 17.99 -3.40 7.95
CA TRP A 205 18.36 -3.99 6.66
C TRP A 205 19.43 -3.18 5.91
N VAL A 206 19.27 -1.85 5.80
CA VAL A 206 20.22 -1.01 5.05
C VAL A 206 21.61 -1.02 5.68
N HIS A 207 21.69 -1.20 7.01
CA HIS A 207 22.93 -1.29 7.77
C HIS A 207 23.59 -2.68 7.78
N GLN A 208 22.99 -3.69 7.14
CA GLN A 208 23.68 -4.96 6.95
C GLN A 208 24.93 -4.74 6.09
N GLU A 209 26.08 -5.25 6.52
CA GLU A 209 27.39 -4.98 5.91
C GLU A 209 27.38 -5.14 4.37
N LYS A 210 26.80 -6.24 3.87
CA LYS A 210 26.70 -6.51 2.42
C LYS A 210 25.85 -5.46 1.69
N ILE A 211 24.76 -5.02 2.31
CA ILE A 211 23.83 -4.06 1.73
C ILE A 211 24.43 -2.66 1.77
N MET A 212 25.03 -2.27 2.89
CA MET A 212 25.70 -1.00 3.05
C MET A 212 26.85 -0.85 2.05
N LYS A 213 27.68 -1.90 1.91
CA LYS A 213 28.75 -1.94 0.91
C LYS A 213 28.22 -1.77 -0.51
N TRP A 214 27.18 -2.51 -0.87
CA TRP A 214 26.55 -2.39 -2.19
C TRP A 214 26.04 -0.98 -2.49
N HIS A 215 25.39 -0.32 -1.52
CA HIS A 215 24.98 1.07 -1.67
C HIS A 215 26.18 2.01 -1.80
N THR A 216 27.25 1.76 -1.04
CA THR A 216 28.44 2.62 -1.01
C THR A 216 29.16 2.57 -2.34
N ASP A 217 29.38 1.36 -2.87
CA ASP A 217 30.03 1.10 -4.15
C ASP A 217 29.26 1.74 -5.32
N ARG A 218 27.94 1.90 -5.18
CA ARG A 218 27.05 2.30 -6.28
C ARG A 218 26.63 3.77 -6.23
N TYR A 219 26.48 4.34 -5.04
CA TYR A 219 25.96 5.70 -4.84
C TYR A 219 26.91 6.63 -4.08
N GLY A 220 27.96 6.08 -3.46
CA GLY A 220 28.89 6.82 -2.62
C GLY A 220 28.40 7.01 -1.18
N GLN A 221 29.34 7.25 -0.28
CA GLN A 221 29.08 7.40 1.16
C GLN A 221 28.18 8.60 1.48
N GLU A 222 28.36 9.73 0.78
CA GLU A 222 27.55 10.94 1.00
C GLU A 222 26.05 10.71 0.78
N TRP A 223 25.70 9.88 -0.20
CA TRP A 223 24.30 9.54 -0.48
C TRP A 223 23.71 8.70 0.65
N ILE A 224 24.49 7.76 1.20
CA ILE A 224 24.07 6.92 2.33
C ILE A 224 23.86 7.78 3.57
N ASP A 225 24.81 8.66 3.88
CA ASP A 225 24.73 9.54 5.05
C ASP A 225 23.49 10.43 4.97
N TYR A 226 23.19 10.96 3.78
CA TYR A 226 21.96 11.71 3.54
C TYR A 226 20.70 10.86 3.76
N VAL A 227 20.62 9.66 3.18
CA VAL A 227 19.46 8.76 3.35
C VAL A 227 19.28 8.40 4.82
N HIS A 228 20.36 8.06 5.52
CA HIS A 228 20.35 7.72 6.93
C HIS A 228 19.85 8.88 7.81
N ALA A 229 20.40 10.08 7.63
CA ALA A 229 19.98 11.27 8.36
C ALA A 229 18.49 11.58 8.15
N ARG A 230 17.98 11.38 6.93
CA ARG A 230 16.56 11.62 6.62
C ARG A 230 15.65 10.56 7.22
N LEU A 231 16.04 9.29 7.22
CA LEU A 231 15.28 8.22 7.90
C LEU A 231 15.18 8.50 9.40
N LEU A 232 16.29 8.85 10.05
CA LEU A 232 16.31 9.23 11.46
C LEU A 232 15.41 10.45 11.75
N PHE A 233 15.44 11.46 10.88
CA PHE A 233 14.55 12.61 11.01
C PHE A 233 13.07 12.20 10.97
N ILE A 234 12.67 11.38 9.99
CA ILE A 234 11.29 10.91 9.84
C ILE A 234 10.87 10.08 11.05
N MET A 235 11.71 9.14 11.50
CA MET A 235 11.44 8.34 12.68
C MET A 235 11.28 9.22 13.93
N THR A 236 12.16 10.20 14.13
CA THR A 236 12.05 11.14 15.26
C THR A 236 10.72 11.92 15.24
N GLN A 237 10.24 12.34 14.05
CA GLN A 237 8.94 13.01 13.94
C GLN A 237 7.79 12.06 14.28
N LEU A 238 7.81 10.85 13.75
CA LEU A 238 6.80 9.83 14.05
C LEU A 238 6.76 9.47 15.54
N GLU A 239 7.92 9.34 16.21
CA GLU A 239 7.98 9.11 17.65
C GLU A 239 7.33 10.23 18.44
N ARG A 240 7.59 11.50 18.08
CA ARG A 240 6.97 12.66 18.73
C ARG A 240 5.46 12.67 18.54
N ASP A 241 4.98 12.41 17.32
CA ASP A 241 3.56 12.36 17.01
C ASP A 241 2.85 11.25 17.81
N LEU A 242 3.45 10.05 17.87
CA LEU A 242 2.90 8.92 18.62
C LEU A 242 2.93 9.16 20.13
N ALA A 243 3.98 9.80 20.65
CA ALA A 243 4.09 10.16 22.07
C ALA A 243 3.02 11.19 22.47
N PHE A 244 2.81 12.22 21.64
CA PHE A 244 1.76 13.23 21.87
C PHE A 244 0.38 12.59 21.97
N VAL A 245 0.06 11.66 21.06
CA VAL A 245 -1.22 10.94 21.08
C VAL A 245 -1.39 10.12 22.38
N ARG A 246 -0.34 9.44 22.85
CA ARG A 246 -0.40 8.65 24.10
C ARG A 246 -0.68 9.52 25.33
N ILE A 247 -0.11 10.72 25.40
CA ILE A 247 -0.32 11.64 26.53
C ILE A 247 -1.77 12.12 26.58
N HIS A 248 -2.38 12.37 25.41
CA HIS A 248 -3.73 12.93 25.29
C HIS A 248 -4.88 11.90 25.21
N THR A 249 -4.58 10.59 25.22
CA THR A 249 -5.58 9.53 25.33
C THR A 249 -5.68 8.91 26.73
N VAL A 250 -4.74 9.23 27.63
CA VAL A 250 -4.69 8.77 29.03
C VAL A 250 -5.21 9.84 30.02
N SER A 251 -5.71 10.97 29.50
CA SER A 251 -6.40 12.03 30.26
C SER A 251 -7.90 12.02 30.00
#